data_AF-Q6BPN1-F1
#
_entry.id   AF-Q6BPN1-F1
#
_cell.length_a   1.000
_cell.length_b   1.000
_cell.length_c   1.000
_cell.angle_alpha   90.00
_cell.angle_beta   90.00
_cell.angle_gamma   90.00
#
_symmetry.space_group_name_H-M   'P 1'
#
loop_
_entity.id
_entity.type
_entity.pdbx_description
1 polymer ?
#
loop_
_entity_poly.entity_id
_entity_poly.type
_entity_poly.pdbx_seq_one_letter_code
_entity_poly.pdbx_strand_id
1 'polypeptide(L)'
;MVAPAYVEDTYVDHELSANLDSTFAFEGPEKLLEIWFFKSENDIPKKSEGLRSIPLEKWVRVLDLVSCKILSMKSSKFMDAYLLSESSLFVFPHKLILKTCGTTTTLACLESLFETVNQYVEGIDFNDFNVYKIFYSRRSFMFPDKQKHVHRNWKQEVTLLNKYFQNGKSYIVGDFTGDDHWYLYMGGRDSVPSDENANDNVRDQTFEILMTELNPEKAENFIADRKPGAESLIKESSEEEEHDLGHDMGMQTMCKSKLDSIFDGSNKKLKSHHLPSPSLSDSMELDSDECSKETPTINSDKFKFIHDAFAFSPCGYSSNSISSNNGGYYYTLHITPESGWSYASFETNYPFTKDSNESIVDVLNKVLDIFQPGKFSVTFITESEDTHDKFNFHDLSNCAEDLSEQGYQKQERVLYDLKFGYKLLYLNFTKDKT
;
A
#
# COMPACT_ATOMS: atom_id res chain seq x y z
N MET A 1 11.85 -28.18 -4.76
CA MET A 1 12.91 -27.20 -5.00
C MET A 1 12.55 -26.05 -4.10
N VAL A 2 13.33 -25.82 -3.04
CA VAL A 2 13.15 -24.66 -2.18
C VAL A 2 13.41 -23.47 -3.10
N ALA A 3 12.43 -22.58 -3.29
CA ALA A 3 12.68 -21.31 -3.96
C ALA A 3 13.93 -20.73 -3.29
N PRO A 4 15.03 -20.54 -4.03
CA PRO A 4 16.25 -20.06 -3.43
C PRO A 4 15.92 -18.69 -2.89
N ALA A 5 15.95 -18.52 -1.56
CA ALA A 5 15.71 -17.24 -0.94
C ALA A 5 16.71 -16.14 -1.39
N TYR A 6 17.68 -16.46 -2.26
CA TYR A 6 18.76 -15.56 -2.71
C TYR A 6 19.39 -15.92 -4.07
N VAL A 7 18.64 -16.20 -5.16
CA VAL A 7 19.28 -16.42 -6.48
C VAL A 7 18.69 -15.60 -7.64
N GLU A 8 17.47 -15.08 -7.55
CA GLU A 8 17.01 -14.03 -8.49
C GLU A 8 16.45 -12.88 -7.66
N ASP A 9 17.08 -11.71 -7.74
CA ASP A 9 16.71 -10.51 -6.97
C ASP A 9 15.30 -9.98 -7.31
N THR A 10 14.66 -10.56 -8.33
CA THR A 10 13.36 -10.16 -8.87
C THR A 10 12.70 -11.34 -9.60
N TYR A 11 11.43 -11.64 -9.32
CA TYR A 11 10.62 -12.59 -10.11
C TYR A 11 9.63 -11.81 -10.98
N VAL A 12 9.40 -12.25 -12.22
CA VAL A 12 8.37 -11.72 -13.13
C VAL A 12 7.70 -12.89 -13.87
N ASP A 13 6.37 -12.94 -13.89
CA ASP A 13 5.59 -13.90 -14.68
C ASP A 13 5.25 -13.30 -16.05
N HIS A 14 6.17 -13.46 -17.01
CA HIS A 14 6.04 -12.92 -18.37
C HIS A 14 4.82 -13.49 -19.13
N GLU A 15 4.44 -14.75 -18.91
CA GLU A 15 3.29 -15.36 -19.60
C GLU A 15 1.98 -14.74 -19.11
N LEU A 16 1.81 -14.65 -17.79
CA LEU A 16 0.62 -14.04 -17.20
C LEU A 16 0.50 -12.57 -17.60
N SER A 17 1.60 -11.84 -17.48
CA SER A 17 1.62 -10.41 -17.68
C SER A 17 1.32 -10.00 -19.14
N ALA A 18 1.86 -10.75 -20.11
CA ALA A 18 1.53 -10.57 -21.52
C ALA A 18 0.04 -10.73 -21.80
N ASN A 19 -0.66 -11.61 -21.07
CA ASN A 19 -2.04 -11.99 -21.36
C ASN A 19 -3.10 -11.33 -20.47
N LEU A 20 -2.70 -10.51 -19.49
CA LEU A 20 -3.63 -9.95 -18.51
C LEU A 20 -4.54 -8.85 -19.11
N ASP A 21 -5.85 -9.03 -18.95
CA ASP A 21 -6.92 -8.14 -19.42
C ASP A 21 -7.84 -7.74 -18.24
N SER A 22 -7.98 -6.43 -18.02
CA SER A 22 -8.76 -5.80 -16.95
C SER A 22 -10.11 -5.24 -17.43
N THR A 23 -10.57 -5.55 -18.65
CA THR A 23 -11.82 -5.01 -19.23
C THR A 23 -13.06 -5.17 -18.34
N PHE A 24 -13.09 -6.17 -17.45
CA PHE A 24 -14.19 -6.44 -16.53
C PHE A 24 -13.92 -6.07 -15.07
N ALA A 25 -12.83 -5.37 -14.78
CA ALA A 25 -12.60 -4.81 -13.45
C ALA A 25 -13.65 -3.71 -13.19
N PHE A 26 -14.32 -3.77 -12.03
CA PHE A 26 -15.37 -2.79 -11.71
C PHE A 26 -15.40 -2.37 -10.24
N GLU A 27 -14.70 -3.05 -9.33
CA GLU A 27 -14.73 -2.76 -7.91
C GLU A 27 -13.33 -2.40 -7.42
N GLY A 28 -13.10 -1.09 -7.26
CA GLY A 28 -11.86 -0.55 -6.72
C GLY A 28 -11.65 -0.81 -5.21
N PRO A 29 -12.67 -0.64 -4.33
CA PRO A 29 -12.48 -0.81 -2.88
C PRO A 29 -11.85 -2.15 -2.49
N GLU A 30 -10.71 -2.04 -1.78
CA GLU A 30 -9.87 -3.17 -1.40
C GLU A 30 -10.34 -3.84 -0.11
N LYS A 31 -9.95 -5.10 0.04
CA LYS A 31 -10.02 -5.87 1.28
C LYS A 31 -8.58 -6.05 1.77
N LEU A 32 -8.29 -5.58 2.98
CA LEU A 32 -6.97 -5.60 3.58
C LEU A 32 -6.97 -6.59 4.75
N LEU A 33 -6.12 -7.61 4.67
CA LEU A 33 -5.90 -8.62 5.71
C LEU A 33 -4.45 -8.54 6.20
N GLU A 34 -4.25 -8.13 7.44
CA GLU A 34 -2.95 -8.06 8.08
C GLU A 34 -2.88 -9.01 9.28
N ILE A 35 -1.99 -10.00 9.22
CA ILE A 35 -1.83 -11.02 10.27
C ILE A 35 -0.41 -10.94 10.83
N TRP A 36 -0.32 -10.70 12.14
CA TRP A 36 0.92 -10.77 12.89
C TRP A 36 0.97 -12.07 13.65
N PHE A 37 1.87 -12.95 13.24
CA PHE A 37 2.09 -14.22 13.93
C PHE A 37 2.91 -13.99 15.20
N PHE A 38 3.82 -13.00 15.18
CA PHE A 38 4.65 -12.59 16.30
C PHE A 38 4.68 -11.06 16.43
N LYS A 39 5.11 -10.56 17.59
CA LYS A 39 5.22 -9.11 17.84
C LYS A 39 6.30 -8.46 16.99
N SER A 40 7.45 -9.10 16.86
CA SER A 40 8.58 -8.64 16.05
C SER A 40 9.36 -9.82 15.48
N GLU A 41 10.37 -9.53 14.65
CA GLU A 41 11.30 -10.56 14.14
C GLU A 41 12.07 -11.26 15.27
N ASN A 42 12.32 -10.57 16.39
CA ASN A 42 13.04 -11.12 17.54
C ASN A 42 12.21 -12.17 18.31
N ASP A 43 10.89 -12.15 18.16
CA ASP A 43 9.97 -13.06 18.82
C ASP A 43 9.75 -14.37 18.05
N ILE A 44 10.34 -14.51 16.85
CA ILE A 44 10.23 -15.70 16.02
C ILE A 44 11.03 -16.85 16.67
N PRO A 45 10.42 -18.02 16.92
CA PRO A 45 11.13 -19.17 17.45
C PRO A 45 12.33 -19.56 16.59
N LYS A 46 13.43 -19.93 17.27
CA LYS A 46 14.69 -20.44 16.68
C LYS A 46 15.43 -19.51 15.71
N LYS A 47 15.21 -18.19 15.70
CA LYS A 47 15.90 -17.24 14.78
C LYS A 47 15.86 -17.70 13.31
N SER A 48 14.68 -18.13 12.86
CA SER A 48 14.42 -18.45 11.45
C SER A 48 14.02 -17.19 10.68
N GLU A 49 14.03 -17.24 9.35
CA GLU A 49 13.47 -16.20 8.45
C GLU A 49 11.94 -16.03 8.59
N GLY A 50 11.31 -16.74 9.55
CA GLY A 50 9.88 -16.69 9.79
C GLY A 50 9.07 -17.03 8.56
N LEU A 51 8.07 -16.22 8.25
CA LEU A 51 7.21 -16.42 7.07
C LEU A 51 7.98 -16.38 5.75
N ARG A 52 9.12 -15.70 5.68
CA ARG A 52 9.95 -15.61 4.46
C ARG A 52 10.67 -16.91 4.13
N SER A 53 10.67 -17.88 5.04
CA SER A 53 11.14 -19.25 4.76
C SER A 53 10.16 -20.07 3.90
N ILE A 54 8.92 -19.60 3.72
CA ILE A 54 7.89 -20.29 2.95
C ILE A 54 8.23 -20.19 1.45
N PRO A 55 8.33 -21.33 0.72
CA PRO A 55 8.63 -21.32 -0.70
C PRO A 55 7.57 -20.61 -1.54
N LEU A 56 8.00 -19.95 -2.63
CA LEU A 56 7.13 -19.24 -3.58
C LEU A 56 5.95 -20.11 -4.05
N GLU A 57 6.16 -21.40 -4.35
CA GLU A 57 5.07 -22.27 -4.82
C GLU A 57 3.94 -22.45 -3.80
N LYS A 58 4.19 -22.17 -2.52
CA LYS A 58 3.17 -22.21 -1.48
C LYS A 58 2.39 -20.91 -1.43
N TRP A 59 3.05 -19.77 -1.59
CA TRP A 59 2.37 -18.48 -1.74
C TRP A 59 1.45 -18.48 -2.96
N VAL A 60 1.90 -19.03 -4.09
CA VAL A 60 1.06 -19.21 -5.29
C VAL A 60 -0.22 -20.00 -4.96
N ARG A 61 -0.11 -21.11 -4.21
CA ARG A 61 -1.28 -21.92 -3.82
C ARG A 61 -2.24 -21.16 -2.90
N VAL A 62 -1.71 -20.39 -1.96
CA VAL A 62 -2.52 -19.55 -1.05
C VAL A 62 -3.26 -18.46 -1.85
N LEU A 63 -2.57 -17.82 -2.80
CA LEU A 63 -3.14 -16.76 -3.63
C LEU A 63 -4.16 -17.28 -4.65
N ASP A 64 -3.98 -18.50 -5.17
CA ASP A 64 -4.95 -19.16 -6.04
C ASP A 64 -6.33 -19.31 -5.38
N LEU A 65 -6.37 -19.53 -4.06
CA LEU A 65 -7.63 -19.64 -3.30
C LEU A 65 -8.41 -18.33 -3.25
N VAL A 66 -7.74 -17.19 -3.39
CA VAL A 66 -8.35 -15.85 -3.40
C VAL A 66 -8.50 -15.28 -4.81
N SER A 67 -8.17 -16.08 -5.83
CA SER A 67 -8.16 -15.70 -7.26
C SER A 67 -7.17 -14.59 -7.62
N CYS A 68 -6.02 -14.55 -6.92
CA CYS A 68 -4.93 -13.64 -7.25
C CYS A 68 -3.76 -14.43 -7.86
N LYS A 69 -3.05 -13.81 -8.80
CA LYS A 69 -1.81 -14.33 -9.37
C LYS A 69 -0.66 -13.36 -9.10
N ILE A 70 0.55 -13.88 -8.96
CA ILE A 70 1.75 -13.05 -8.76
C ILE A 70 2.24 -12.59 -10.14
N LEU A 71 2.30 -11.28 -10.35
CA LEU A 71 2.88 -10.69 -11.57
C LEU A 71 4.39 -10.56 -11.42
N SER A 72 4.83 -10.09 -10.26
CA SER A 72 6.24 -9.89 -9.95
C SER A 72 6.50 -9.86 -8.44
N MET A 73 7.76 -9.97 -8.07
CA MET A 73 8.23 -9.87 -6.69
C MET A 73 9.51 -9.03 -6.61
N LYS A 74 9.57 -8.14 -5.61
CA LYS A 74 10.80 -7.49 -5.16
C LYS A 74 11.06 -7.85 -3.70
N SER A 75 12.32 -8.08 -3.37
CA SER A 75 12.74 -8.39 -2.00
C SER A 75 13.68 -7.32 -1.45
N SER A 76 13.59 -7.08 -0.15
CA SER A 76 14.60 -6.33 0.60
C SER A 76 15.09 -7.17 1.78
N LYS A 77 15.97 -6.59 2.61
CA LYS A 77 16.38 -7.23 3.86
C LYS A 77 15.18 -7.50 4.80
N PHE A 78 14.12 -6.69 4.72
CA PHE A 78 13.06 -6.64 5.72
C PHE A 78 11.77 -7.34 5.29
N MET A 79 11.50 -7.43 3.99
CA MET A 79 10.27 -8.02 3.47
C MET A 79 10.41 -8.49 2.03
N ASP A 80 9.47 -9.33 1.61
CA ASP A 80 9.19 -9.66 0.21
C ASP A 80 7.86 -9.01 -0.19
N ALA A 81 7.85 -8.27 -1.29
CA ALA A 81 6.67 -7.61 -1.83
C ALA A 81 6.30 -8.22 -3.18
N TYR A 82 5.07 -8.74 -3.25
CA TYR A 82 4.49 -9.37 -4.42
C TYR A 82 3.45 -8.45 -5.03
N LEU A 83 3.68 -8.03 -6.27
CA LEU A 83 2.67 -7.33 -7.06
C LEU A 83 1.73 -8.37 -7.66
N LEU A 84 0.44 -8.24 -7.42
CA LEU A 84 -0.57 -9.22 -7.81
C LEU A 84 -1.41 -8.72 -8.98
N SER A 85 -2.06 -9.64 -9.67
CA SER A 85 -3.07 -9.34 -10.68
C SER A 85 -4.25 -8.53 -10.13
N GLU A 86 -4.49 -8.62 -8.81
CA GLU A 86 -5.61 -7.99 -8.09
C GLU A 86 -5.10 -7.45 -6.74
N SER A 87 -4.19 -6.46 -6.77
CA SER A 87 -3.57 -5.75 -5.63
C SER A 87 -2.17 -6.28 -5.18
N SER A 88 -1.93 -6.56 -3.89
CA SER A 88 -0.57 -6.76 -3.35
C SER A 88 -0.48 -7.73 -2.17
N LEU A 89 0.68 -8.38 -2.00
CA LEU A 89 1.04 -9.14 -0.80
C LEU A 89 2.41 -8.70 -0.29
N PHE A 90 2.52 -8.39 1.00
CA PHE A 90 3.78 -8.11 1.69
C PHE A 90 4.03 -9.19 2.74
N VAL A 91 5.21 -9.81 2.70
CA VAL A 91 5.63 -10.87 3.63
C VAL A 91 6.85 -10.40 4.41
N PHE A 92 6.67 -10.15 5.70
CA PHE A 92 7.73 -9.90 6.66
C PHE A 92 8.05 -11.20 7.40
N PRO A 93 9.17 -11.32 8.12
CA PRO A 93 9.44 -12.52 8.92
C PRO A 93 8.33 -12.82 9.96
N HIS A 94 7.72 -11.78 10.55
CA HIS A 94 6.80 -11.91 11.69
C HIS A 94 5.32 -11.63 11.36
N LYS A 95 5.04 -11.03 10.20
CA LYS A 95 3.69 -10.63 9.76
C LYS A 95 3.52 -10.70 8.25
N LEU A 96 2.27 -10.73 7.79
CA LEU A 96 1.95 -10.54 6.38
C LEU A 96 0.81 -9.54 6.22
N ILE A 97 0.75 -8.93 5.03
CA ILE A 97 -0.30 -8.01 4.62
C ILE A 97 -0.77 -8.44 3.23
N LEU A 98 -2.01 -8.91 3.13
CA LEU A 98 -2.64 -9.30 1.87
C LEU A 98 -3.75 -8.31 1.54
N LYS A 99 -3.57 -7.60 0.42
CA LYS A 99 -4.56 -6.70 -0.16
C LYS A 99 -5.11 -7.31 -1.43
N THR A 100 -6.42 -7.25 -1.57
CA THR A 100 -7.10 -7.77 -2.76
C THR A 100 -8.27 -6.87 -3.16
N CYS A 101 -8.42 -6.60 -4.46
CA CYS A 101 -9.52 -5.80 -5.02
C CYS A 101 -10.54 -6.67 -5.79
N GLY A 102 -11.51 -6.03 -6.47
CA GLY A 102 -12.48 -6.75 -7.29
C GLY A 102 -13.43 -7.66 -6.50
N THR A 103 -13.66 -8.87 -7.03
CA THR A 103 -14.53 -9.90 -6.40
C THR A 103 -13.75 -11.04 -5.74
N THR A 104 -12.48 -10.80 -5.47
CA THR A 104 -11.59 -11.72 -4.75
C THR A 104 -12.17 -12.09 -3.38
N THR A 105 -11.88 -13.31 -2.94
CA THR A 105 -12.38 -13.87 -1.69
C THR A 105 -11.27 -13.96 -0.65
N THR A 106 -10.72 -12.82 -0.21
CA THR A 106 -9.52 -12.69 0.65
C THR A 106 -9.52 -13.65 1.85
N LEU A 107 -10.67 -13.87 2.49
CA LEU A 107 -10.74 -14.71 3.69
C LEU A 107 -10.76 -16.22 3.39
N ALA A 108 -10.85 -16.62 2.12
CA ALA A 108 -10.85 -18.03 1.71
C ALA A 108 -9.49 -18.71 1.92
N CYS A 109 -8.40 -17.94 2.02
CA CYS A 109 -7.07 -18.50 2.21
C CYS A 109 -6.71 -18.86 3.65
N LEU A 110 -7.52 -18.47 4.65
CA LEU A 110 -7.15 -18.56 6.06
C LEU A 110 -6.69 -19.97 6.48
N GLU A 111 -7.45 -21.01 6.13
CA GLU A 111 -7.10 -22.38 6.52
C GLU A 111 -5.77 -22.83 5.90
N SER A 112 -5.63 -22.72 4.58
CA SER A 112 -4.41 -23.10 3.86
C SER A 112 -3.19 -22.27 4.25
N LEU A 113 -3.39 -20.98 4.57
CA LEU A 113 -2.34 -20.10 5.06
C LEU A 113 -1.79 -20.62 6.39
N PHE A 114 -2.64 -20.94 7.36
CA PHE A 114 -2.21 -21.42 8.67
C PHE A 114 -1.56 -22.80 8.60
N GLU A 115 -2.09 -23.71 7.78
CA GLU A 115 -1.45 -24.99 7.49
C GLU A 115 -0.04 -24.81 6.92
N THR A 116 0.11 -23.88 5.97
CA THR A 116 1.40 -23.56 5.36
C THR A 116 2.37 -22.99 6.40
N VAL A 117 1.92 -22.03 7.21
CA VAL A 117 2.76 -21.44 8.26
C VAL A 117 3.22 -22.49 9.27
N ASN A 118 2.31 -23.32 9.79
CA ASN A 118 2.64 -24.42 10.72
C ASN A 118 3.61 -25.43 10.14
N GLN A 119 3.58 -25.66 8.82
CA GLN A 119 4.47 -26.61 8.16
C GLN A 119 5.90 -26.07 8.02
N TYR A 120 6.07 -24.78 7.76
CA TYR A 120 7.35 -24.20 7.33
C TYR A 120 8.04 -23.35 8.39
N VAL A 121 7.29 -22.71 9.28
CA VAL A 121 7.87 -21.95 10.38
C VAL A 121 8.05 -22.91 11.56
N GLU A 122 9.30 -23.10 12.00
CA GLU A 122 9.60 -24.06 13.07
C GLU A 122 9.21 -23.55 14.46
N GLY A 123 8.85 -24.46 15.36
CA GLY A 123 8.69 -24.15 16.78
C GLY A 123 7.43 -23.36 17.13
N ILE A 124 6.48 -23.31 16.20
CA ILE A 124 5.15 -22.75 16.39
C ILE A 124 4.07 -23.82 16.36
N ASP A 125 2.94 -23.48 16.97
CA ASP A 125 1.68 -24.17 16.80
C ASP A 125 0.56 -23.13 16.74
N PHE A 126 0.05 -22.89 15.54
CA PHE A 126 -1.13 -22.06 15.29
C PHE A 126 -2.36 -22.90 14.92
N ASN A 127 -2.44 -24.18 15.33
CA ASN A 127 -3.64 -25.01 15.07
C ASN A 127 -4.92 -24.41 15.69
N ASP A 128 -4.79 -23.61 16.75
CA ASP A 128 -5.90 -22.85 17.36
C ASP A 128 -6.03 -21.42 16.79
N PHE A 129 -5.38 -21.13 15.66
CA PHE A 129 -5.36 -19.80 14.99
C PHE A 129 -4.92 -18.66 15.92
N ASN A 130 -4.12 -19.01 16.92
CA ASN A 130 -3.75 -18.13 18.01
C ASN A 130 -2.58 -17.21 17.63
N VAL A 131 -2.87 -16.12 16.92
CA VAL A 131 -1.89 -15.13 16.44
C VAL A 131 -1.69 -13.96 17.41
N TYR A 132 -0.59 -13.21 17.26
CA TYR A 132 -0.33 -12.00 18.06
C TYR A 132 -1.44 -10.97 17.88
N LYS A 133 -1.66 -10.51 16.64
CA LYS A 133 -2.76 -9.61 16.29
C LYS A 133 -3.21 -9.81 14.84
N ILE A 134 -4.47 -9.50 14.57
CA ILE A 134 -5.08 -9.52 13.23
C ILE A 134 -5.84 -8.23 13.01
N PHE A 135 -5.69 -7.66 11.82
CA PHE A 135 -6.52 -6.58 11.30
C PHE A 135 -7.16 -7.05 10.01
N TYR A 136 -8.47 -6.85 9.89
CA TYR A 136 -9.16 -6.99 8.63
C TYR A 136 -10.02 -5.77 8.39
N SER A 137 -9.76 -5.04 7.31
CA SER A 137 -10.46 -3.80 7.01
C SER A 137 -10.83 -3.68 5.55
N ARG A 138 -11.80 -2.81 5.30
CA ARG A 138 -12.19 -2.38 3.94
C ARG A 138 -13.09 -1.15 4.01
N ARG A 139 -13.08 -0.34 2.96
CA ARG A 139 -14.14 0.64 2.71
C ARG A 139 -15.46 -0.09 2.38
N SER A 140 -16.59 0.60 2.53
CA SER A 140 -17.83 0.26 1.82
C SER A 140 -17.57 -0.02 0.34
N PHE A 141 -18.19 -1.09 -0.18
CA PHE A 141 -18.15 -1.42 -1.59
C PHE A 141 -19.02 -0.46 -2.39
N MET A 142 -18.63 -0.18 -3.63
CA MET A 142 -19.47 0.50 -4.61
C MET A 142 -20.54 -0.47 -5.14
N PHE A 143 -20.20 -1.76 -5.28
CA PHE A 143 -21.10 -2.79 -5.81
C PHE A 143 -21.21 -4.03 -4.89
N PRO A 144 -21.73 -3.88 -3.65
CA PRO A 144 -21.77 -4.95 -2.66
C PRO A 144 -22.49 -6.23 -3.15
N ASP A 145 -23.53 -6.10 -3.97
CA ASP A 145 -24.28 -7.25 -4.51
C ASP A 145 -23.48 -8.12 -5.48
N LYS A 146 -22.42 -7.57 -6.09
CA LYS A 146 -21.53 -8.30 -7.01
C LYS A 146 -20.43 -9.08 -6.27
N GLN A 147 -20.24 -8.83 -4.98
CA GLN A 147 -19.27 -9.56 -4.17
C GLN A 147 -19.66 -11.04 -4.03
N LYS A 148 -18.67 -11.90 -3.84
CA LYS A 148 -18.88 -13.34 -3.61
C LYS A 148 -19.07 -13.59 -2.10
N HIS A 149 -19.72 -14.68 -1.74
CA HIS A 149 -19.73 -15.12 -0.34
C HIS A 149 -18.29 -15.37 0.13
N VAL A 150 -17.84 -14.92 1.31
CA VAL A 150 -18.57 -14.29 2.43
C VAL A 150 -18.69 -12.76 2.37
N HIS A 151 -18.08 -12.12 1.38
CA HIS A 151 -17.86 -10.67 1.28
C HIS A 151 -19.08 -9.84 0.87
N ARG A 152 -20.27 -10.45 0.77
CA ARG A 152 -21.52 -9.71 0.51
C ARG A 152 -22.02 -8.93 1.72
N ASN A 153 -21.54 -9.27 2.92
CA ASN A 153 -22.08 -8.73 4.16
C ASN A 153 -21.00 -8.71 5.25
N TRP A 154 -20.79 -7.53 5.85
CA TRP A 154 -19.84 -7.33 6.94
C TRP A 154 -20.05 -8.29 8.12
N LYS A 155 -21.30 -8.55 8.52
CA LYS A 155 -21.62 -9.49 9.59
C LYS A 155 -21.19 -10.93 9.25
N GLN A 156 -21.25 -11.33 7.97
CA GLN A 156 -20.80 -12.66 7.54
C GLN A 156 -19.27 -12.75 7.56
N GLU A 157 -18.57 -11.70 7.11
CA GLU A 157 -17.11 -11.59 7.22
C GLU A 157 -16.67 -11.70 8.68
N VAL A 158 -17.26 -10.92 9.58
CA VAL A 158 -16.98 -10.98 11.04
C VAL A 158 -17.34 -12.35 11.64
N THR A 159 -18.43 -12.97 11.21
CA THR A 159 -18.82 -14.31 11.69
C THR A 159 -17.80 -15.35 11.27
N LEU A 160 -17.25 -15.27 10.05
CA LEU A 160 -16.17 -16.14 9.61
C LEU A 160 -14.90 -15.89 10.42
N LEU A 161 -14.48 -14.63 10.56
CA LEU A 161 -13.28 -14.24 11.30
C LEU A 161 -13.31 -14.71 12.76
N ASN A 162 -14.46 -14.60 13.44
CA ASN A 162 -14.64 -15.08 14.81
C ASN A 162 -14.55 -16.61 14.97
N LYS A 163 -14.60 -17.40 13.87
CA LYS A 163 -14.33 -18.84 13.94
C LYS A 163 -12.84 -19.15 14.03
N TYR A 164 -12.02 -18.27 13.47
CA TYR A 164 -10.57 -18.42 13.44
C TYR A 164 -9.95 -17.65 14.61
N PHE A 165 -10.28 -16.38 14.79
CA PHE A 165 -9.53 -15.52 15.70
C PHE A 165 -10.23 -15.32 17.05
N GLN A 166 -9.43 -15.35 18.11
CA GLN A 166 -9.87 -15.08 19.46
C GLN A 166 -9.99 -13.57 19.73
N ASN A 167 -10.84 -13.22 20.71
CA ASN A 167 -11.02 -11.85 21.21
C ASN A 167 -11.38 -10.81 20.13
N GLY A 168 -12.06 -11.25 19.07
CA GLY A 168 -12.49 -10.44 17.94
C GLY A 168 -13.40 -9.27 18.33
N LYS A 169 -13.15 -8.10 17.76
CA LYS A 169 -14.02 -6.92 17.81
C LYS A 169 -14.11 -6.30 16.43
N SER A 170 -15.31 -5.84 16.06
CA SER A 170 -15.56 -5.16 14.80
C SER A 170 -16.10 -3.75 15.03
N TYR A 171 -15.72 -2.83 14.15
CA TYR A 171 -16.06 -1.42 14.17
C TYR A 171 -16.56 -0.99 12.79
N ILE A 172 -17.45 0.00 12.79
CA ILE A 172 -17.86 0.75 11.60
C ILE A 172 -17.49 2.19 11.90
N VAL A 173 -16.72 2.79 11.00
CA VAL A 173 -16.08 4.09 11.19
C VAL A 173 -16.60 5.03 10.10
N GLY A 174 -17.11 6.18 10.53
CA GLY A 174 -17.80 7.15 9.69
C GLY A 174 -19.32 6.93 9.61
N ASP A 175 -19.98 7.70 8.75
CA ASP A 175 -21.42 7.62 8.52
C ASP A 175 -21.85 6.33 7.82
N PHE A 176 -22.38 5.37 8.59
CA PHE A 176 -22.92 4.11 8.07
C PHE A 176 -24.12 4.29 7.12
N THR A 177 -24.80 5.45 7.14
CA THR A 177 -25.90 5.73 6.22
C THR A 177 -25.41 6.25 4.87
N GLY A 178 -24.16 6.72 4.80
CA GLY A 178 -23.51 7.14 3.57
C GLY A 178 -22.74 6.01 2.87
N ASP A 179 -22.34 6.29 1.64
CA ASP A 179 -21.54 5.38 0.80
C ASP A 179 -20.05 5.39 1.15
N ASP A 180 -19.65 6.22 2.12
CA ASP A 180 -18.26 6.54 2.47
C ASP A 180 -17.97 6.19 3.95
N HIS A 181 -18.05 4.91 4.31
CA HIS A 181 -17.68 4.42 5.63
C HIS A 181 -16.66 3.28 5.55
N TRP A 182 -15.97 3.04 6.65
CA TRP A 182 -14.87 2.08 6.73
C TRP A 182 -15.14 1.03 7.80
N TYR A 183 -14.86 -0.22 7.47
CA TYR A 183 -15.04 -1.38 8.32
C TYR A 183 -13.70 -1.85 8.87
N LEU A 184 -13.67 -2.23 10.15
CA LEU A 184 -12.49 -2.79 10.80
C LEU A 184 -12.86 -3.93 11.71
N TYR A 185 -12.13 -5.02 11.60
CA TYR A 185 -12.10 -6.12 12.54
C TYR A 185 -10.69 -6.23 13.13
N MET A 186 -10.61 -6.39 14.44
CA MET A 186 -9.38 -6.62 15.19
C MET A 186 -9.54 -7.82 16.10
N GLY A 187 -8.48 -8.62 16.25
CA GLY A 187 -8.45 -9.78 17.15
C GLY A 187 -7.03 -10.22 17.47
N GLY A 188 -6.88 -11.35 18.15
CA GLY A 188 -5.59 -11.92 18.54
C GLY A 188 -5.44 -12.10 20.04
N ARG A 189 -4.21 -12.41 20.47
CA ARG A 189 -3.86 -12.59 21.88
C ARG A 189 -4.07 -11.27 22.63
N ASP A 190 -4.76 -11.32 23.77
CA ASP A 190 -4.76 -10.22 24.71
C ASP A 190 -3.39 -10.19 25.42
N SER A 191 -2.34 -9.79 24.70
CA SER A 191 -1.07 -9.44 25.34
C SER A 191 -1.08 -7.95 25.61
N VAL A 192 -1.32 -7.58 26.87
CA VAL A 192 -0.69 -6.38 27.42
C VAL A 192 0.57 -6.88 28.14
N PRO A 193 1.74 -6.98 27.49
CA PRO A 193 2.95 -6.95 28.27
C PRO A 193 3.07 -5.51 28.75
N SER A 194 2.76 -5.30 30.02
CA SER A 194 3.21 -4.16 30.82
C SER A 194 4.74 -4.21 30.95
N ASP A 195 5.46 -4.19 29.83
CA ASP A 195 6.89 -4.00 29.80
C ASP A 195 7.15 -2.51 29.60
N GLU A 196 7.19 -1.79 30.72
CA GLU A 196 7.74 -0.43 30.83
C GLU A 196 9.22 -0.35 30.37
N ASN A 197 9.82 -1.48 29.97
CA ASN A 197 11.21 -1.63 29.53
C ASN A 197 11.38 -2.05 28.05
N ALA A 198 10.32 -2.03 27.23
CA ALA A 198 10.45 -2.31 25.79
C ALA A 198 11.13 -1.14 25.07
N ASN A 199 12.46 -1.16 25.04
CA ASN A 199 13.34 -0.34 24.19
C ASN A 199 13.21 -0.68 22.68
N ASP A 200 12.13 -1.35 22.26
CA ASP A 200 11.90 -1.66 20.86
C ASP A 200 11.32 -0.44 20.13
N ASN A 201 12.21 0.25 19.44
CA ASN A 201 11.97 1.47 18.66
C ASN A 201 11.07 1.30 17.43
N VAL A 202 10.42 0.15 17.22
CA VAL A 202 9.58 -0.09 16.03
C VAL A 202 8.13 -0.19 16.47
N ARG A 203 7.43 0.94 16.38
CA ARG A 203 5.98 1.01 16.59
C ARG A 203 5.27 0.87 15.25
N ASP A 204 4.16 0.15 15.29
CA ASP A 204 3.36 -0.09 14.11
C ASP A 204 2.42 1.08 13.83
N GLN A 205 2.35 1.47 12.57
CA GLN A 205 1.43 2.47 12.08
C GLN A 205 1.11 2.23 10.61
N THR A 206 -0.12 2.58 10.22
CA THR A 206 -0.62 2.44 8.86
C THR A 206 -1.39 3.70 8.50
N PHE A 207 -1.07 4.28 7.35
CA PHE A 207 -1.73 5.44 6.78
C PHE A 207 -2.32 5.07 5.42
N GLU A 208 -3.63 5.23 5.27
CA GLU A 208 -4.33 4.99 4.00
C GLU A 208 -5.07 6.25 3.53
N ILE A 209 -5.08 6.44 2.20
CA ILE A 209 -5.87 7.45 1.51
C ILE A 209 -6.71 6.72 0.46
N LEU A 210 -8.03 6.77 0.60
CA LEU A 210 -8.98 6.11 -0.30
C LEU A 210 -9.75 7.18 -1.06
N MET A 211 -9.67 7.15 -2.39
CA MET A 211 -10.07 8.25 -3.26
C MET A 211 -11.10 7.77 -4.29
N THR A 212 -12.15 8.57 -4.49
CA THR A 212 -13.21 8.31 -5.47
C THR A 212 -13.47 9.55 -6.30
N GLU A 213 -14.15 9.39 -7.44
CA GLU A 213 -14.45 10.51 -8.35
C GLU A 213 -13.15 11.20 -8.79
N LEU A 214 -12.15 10.41 -9.19
CA LEU A 214 -10.84 10.92 -9.66
C LEU A 214 -11.04 11.93 -10.79
N ASN A 215 -10.17 12.96 -10.85
CA ASN A 215 -10.20 13.91 -11.96
C ASN A 215 -9.96 13.16 -13.28
N PRO A 216 -10.83 13.30 -14.30
CA PRO A 216 -10.70 12.57 -15.56
C PRO A 216 -9.35 12.76 -16.27
N GLU A 217 -8.83 13.99 -16.33
CA GLU A 217 -7.52 14.28 -16.94
C GLU A 217 -6.36 13.64 -16.18
N LYS A 218 -6.50 13.48 -14.86
CA LYS A 218 -5.52 12.77 -14.04
C LYS A 218 -5.62 11.26 -14.22
N ALA A 219 -6.84 10.74 -14.27
CA ALA A 219 -7.14 9.32 -14.45
C ALA A 219 -6.64 8.79 -15.80
N GLU A 220 -6.63 9.62 -16.86
CA GLU A 220 -6.09 9.27 -18.18
C GLU A 220 -4.62 8.80 -18.15
N ASN A 221 -3.82 9.25 -17.19
CA ASN A 221 -2.43 8.79 -17.04
C ASN A 221 -2.30 7.30 -16.69
N PHE A 222 -3.39 6.66 -16.28
CA PHE A 222 -3.45 5.26 -15.86
C PHE A 222 -4.22 4.38 -16.87
N ILE A 223 -4.47 4.89 -18.07
CA ILE A 223 -4.98 4.13 -19.22
C ILE A 223 -3.77 3.60 -20.01
N ALA A 224 -3.83 2.35 -20.45
CA ALA A 224 -2.73 1.71 -21.16
C ALA A 224 -3.17 1.21 -22.55
N ASP A 225 -2.53 1.73 -23.60
CA ASP A 225 -2.83 1.37 -24.98
C ASP A 225 -2.26 0.00 -25.43
N ARG A 226 -1.71 -0.80 -24.49
CA ARG A 226 -1.15 -2.13 -24.84
C ARG A 226 -2.24 -3.14 -25.13
N LYS A 227 -1.98 -4.10 -26.01
CA LYS A 227 -2.88 -5.23 -26.30
C LYS A 227 -2.35 -6.50 -25.64
N PRO A 228 -3.19 -7.24 -24.89
CA PRO A 228 -2.80 -8.54 -24.37
C PRO A 228 -2.41 -9.51 -25.50
N GLY A 229 -1.41 -10.35 -25.26
CA GLY A 229 -0.89 -11.36 -26.18
C GLY A 229 0.62 -11.27 -26.38
N ALA A 230 1.16 -12.10 -27.28
CA ALA A 230 2.60 -12.23 -27.50
C ALA A 230 3.31 -10.92 -27.93
N GLU A 231 2.57 -9.97 -28.49
CA GLU A 231 3.08 -8.62 -28.84
C GLU A 231 3.42 -7.78 -27.61
N SER A 232 2.90 -8.15 -26.42
CA SER A 232 3.27 -7.54 -25.14
C SER A 232 4.63 -7.98 -24.61
N LEU A 233 5.27 -8.98 -25.26
CA LEU A 233 6.63 -9.42 -24.93
C LEU A 233 7.60 -8.91 -25.99
N ILE A 234 8.55 -8.06 -25.59
CA ILE A 234 9.60 -7.56 -26.47
C ILE A 234 10.87 -8.39 -26.22
N LYS A 235 11.35 -9.07 -27.27
CA LYS A 235 12.68 -9.68 -27.30
C LYS A 235 13.62 -8.73 -28.03
N GLU A 236 14.46 -8.00 -27.30
CA GLU A 236 15.55 -7.27 -27.97
C GLU A 236 16.60 -8.24 -28.49
N SER A 237 17.11 -7.98 -29.69
CA SER A 237 18.00 -8.91 -30.41
C SER A 237 19.45 -8.92 -29.93
N SER A 238 19.74 -8.45 -28.71
CA SER A 238 21.13 -8.36 -28.21
C SER A 238 21.36 -8.58 -26.71
N GLU A 239 20.33 -8.64 -25.87
CA GLU A 239 20.47 -8.94 -24.43
C GLU A 239 19.37 -9.93 -24.00
N GLU A 240 19.70 -10.89 -23.14
CA GLU A 240 18.88 -12.05 -22.78
C GLU A 240 17.64 -11.71 -21.91
N GLU A 241 17.28 -10.43 -21.77
CA GLU A 241 16.18 -9.98 -20.92
C GLU A 241 14.89 -9.82 -21.73
N GLU A 242 13.87 -10.63 -21.41
CA GLU A 242 12.52 -10.46 -21.96
C GLU A 242 11.85 -9.27 -21.25
N HIS A 243 11.56 -8.21 -22.01
CA HIS A 243 10.88 -7.03 -21.48
C HIS A 243 9.36 -7.22 -21.53
N ASP A 244 8.70 -6.92 -20.41
CA ASP A 244 7.26 -6.94 -20.29
C ASP A 244 6.67 -5.53 -20.43
N LEU A 245 5.88 -5.30 -21.47
CA LEU A 245 5.28 -3.99 -21.73
C LEU A 245 4.41 -3.49 -20.57
N GLY A 246 3.77 -4.37 -19.81
CA GLY A 246 2.97 -3.98 -18.64
C GLY A 246 3.83 -3.40 -17.53
N HIS A 247 4.98 -4.00 -17.24
CA HIS A 247 5.94 -3.47 -16.25
C HIS A 247 6.64 -2.20 -16.76
N ASP A 248 7.07 -2.17 -18.02
CA ASP A 248 7.73 -1.01 -18.60
C ASP A 248 6.79 0.21 -18.60
N MET A 249 5.55 0.03 -19.06
CA MET A 249 4.53 1.08 -19.00
C MET A 249 4.18 1.45 -17.56
N GLY A 250 4.12 0.48 -16.65
CA GLY A 250 3.92 0.73 -15.22
C GLY A 250 5.00 1.66 -14.66
N MET A 251 6.27 1.37 -14.90
CA MET A 251 7.39 2.22 -14.47
C MET A 251 7.35 3.61 -15.13
N GLN A 252 7.05 3.68 -16.43
CA GLN A 252 6.89 4.97 -17.12
C GLN A 252 5.75 5.81 -16.54
N THR A 253 4.60 5.20 -16.26
CA THR A 253 3.46 5.86 -15.62
C THR A 253 3.83 6.34 -14.22
N MET A 254 4.57 5.54 -13.45
CA MET A 254 5.04 5.92 -12.11
C MET A 254 5.85 7.22 -12.13
N CYS A 255 6.86 7.30 -13.00
CA CYS A 255 7.71 8.48 -13.13
C CYS A 255 6.95 9.69 -13.70
N LYS A 256 6.12 9.50 -14.73
CA LYS A 256 5.33 10.58 -15.34
C LYS A 256 4.33 11.19 -14.34
N SER A 257 3.72 10.36 -13.52
CA SER A 257 2.74 10.79 -12.49
C SER A 257 3.39 11.24 -11.19
N LYS A 258 4.72 11.11 -11.03
CA LYS A 258 5.49 11.43 -9.83
C LYS A 258 5.18 10.54 -8.62
N LEU A 259 4.67 9.33 -8.86
CA LEU A 259 4.40 8.36 -7.79
C LEU A 259 5.69 7.82 -7.16
N ASP A 260 6.78 7.78 -7.91
CA ASP A 260 8.12 7.40 -7.45
C ASP A 260 8.70 8.40 -6.43
N SER A 261 8.37 9.69 -6.58
CA SER A 261 8.93 10.80 -5.78
C SER A 261 8.07 11.26 -4.61
N ILE A 262 7.06 10.46 -4.19
CA ILE A 262 6.22 10.77 -3.02
C ILE A 262 7.07 11.02 -1.77
N PHE A 263 8.20 10.32 -1.61
CA PHE A 263 9.07 10.39 -0.41
C PHE A 263 10.44 11.06 -0.64
N ASP A 264 10.66 11.71 -1.78
CA ASP A 264 11.97 12.25 -2.19
C ASP A 264 12.40 13.55 -1.50
N GLY A 265 11.69 13.99 -0.46
CA GLY A 265 11.93 15.25 0.21
C GLY A 265 11.34 16.41 -0.60
N SER A 266 10.47 17.18 0.03
CA SER A 266 10.09 18.49 -0.48
C SER A 266 11.36 19.35 -0.45
N ASN A 267 11.90 19.70 -1.63
CA ASN A 267 12.89 20.75 -1.76
C ASN A 267 12.27 22.01 -1.14
N LYS A 268 12.48 22.23 0.16
CA LYS A 268 11.99 23.40 0.88
C LYS A 268 12.63 24.59 0.18
N LYS A 269 11.90 25.21 -0.75
CA LYS A 269 12.27 26.50 -1.32
C LYS A 269 12.46 27.42 -0.13
N LEU A 270 13.72 27.64 0.22
CA LEU A 270 14.14 28.67 1.15
C LEU A 270 13.52 29.94 0.60
N LYS A 271 12.51 30.50 1.27
CA LYS A 271 11.98 31.83 0.95
C LYS A 271 13.11 32.83 1.24
N SER A 272 14.08 32.96 0.35
CA SER A 272 15.07 34.03 0.40
C SER A 272 14.41 35.28 -0.17
N HIS A 273 13.95 36.15 0.72
CA HIS A 273 13.70 37.54 0.38
C HIS A 273 15.02 38.17 -0.07
N HIS A 274 15.24 38.30 -1.37
CA HIS A 274 16.23 39.25 -1.89
C HIS A 274 15.68 40.00 -3.11
N LEU A 275 15.72 41.32 -3.00
CA LEU A 275 15.39 42.30 -4.03
C LEU A 275 16.24 42.11 -5.30
N PRO A 276 15.76 42.57 -6.48
CA PRO A 276 16.45 42.37 -7.73
C PRO A 276 17.55 43.42 -7.93
N SER A 277 18.72 42.98 -8.40
CA SER A 277 19.73 43.83 -9.02
C SER A 277 19.94 43.36 -10.47
N PRO A 278 19.99 44.27 -11.46
CA PRO A 278 20.06 43.89 -12.87
C PRO A 278 21.50 43.87 -13.40
N SER A 279 21.82 42.90 -14.26
CA SER A 279 22.74 43.13 -15.39
C SER A 279 22.76 41.97 -16.39
N LEU A 280 22.65 42.38 -17.66
CA LEU A 280 23.00 41.76 -18.95
C LEU A 280 24.31 40.91 -18.90
N SER A 281 24.55 39.87 -19.70
CA SER A 281 24.49 39.81 -21.18
C SER A 281 24.68 38.38 -21.74
N ASP A 282 24.18 38.18 -22.97
CA ASP A 282 24.37 37.13 -23.99
C ASP A 282 25.45 36.02 -23.83
N SER A 283 25.04 34.76 -24.05
CA SER A 283 25.62 33.85 -25.06
C SER A 283 24.70 32.64 -25.32
N MET A 284 24.39 32.38 -26.60
CA MET A 284 23.75 31.15 -27.10
C MET A 284 24.78 30.02 -27.20
N GLU A 285 24.50 28.83 -26.65
CA GLU A 285 25.02 27.55 -27.15
C GLU A 285 23.97 26.43 -26.97
N LEU A 286 24.11 25.40 -27.82
CA LEU A 286 23.10 24.47 -28.34
C LEU A 286 22.78 23.28 -27.40
N ASP A 287 21.56 22.77 -27.55
CA ASP A 287 20.99 21.58 -26.90
C ASP A 287 21.80 20.28 -27.15
N SER A 288 22.00 19.53 -26.07
CA SER A 288 22.22 18.08 -26.10
C SER A 288 21.58 17.46 -24.85
N ASP A 289 20.67 16.50 -25.08
CA ASP A 289 20.01 15.67 -24.07
C ASP A 289 21.03 14.92 -23.19
N GLU A 290 21.17 15.34 -21.93
CA GLU A 290 21.66 14.49 -20.85
C GLU A 290 20.85 14.78 -19.59
N CYS A 291 20.19 13.73 -19.07
CA CYS A 291 19.54 13.70 -17.76
C CYS A 291 20.54 14.22 -16.71
N SER A 292 20.27 15.41 -16.17
CA SER A 292 21.19 16.15 -15.31
C SER A 292 21.55 15.37 -14.05
N LYS A 293 22.84 15.00 -13.93
CA LYS A 293 23.46 14.57 -12.68
C LYS A 293 23.53 15.76 -11.72
N GLU A 294 22.53 15.89 -10.86
CA GLU A 294 22.61 16.82 -9.73
C GLU A 294 23.55 16.26 -8.64
N THR A 295 24.48 17.10 -8.19
CA THR A 295 25.37 16.85 -7.05
C THR A 295 24.57 16.59 -5.76
N PRO A 296 24.95 15.59 -4.93
CA PRO A 296 24.14 15.17 -3.80
C PRO A 296 24.21 16.19 -2.66
N THR A 297 23.07 16.77 -2.32
CA THR A 297 22.86 17.42 -1.03
C THR A 297 22.71 16.35 0.05
N ILE A 298 23.44 16.52 1.16
CA ILE A 298 23.85 15.48 2.14
C ILE A 298 22.70 14.94 3.03
N ASN A 299 21.44 14.96 2.61
CA ASN A 299 20.32 14.42 3.41
C ASN A 299 19.29 13.57 2.65
N SER A 300 19.45 13.30 1.35
CA SER A 300 18.49 12.47 0.57
C SER A 300 18.62 10.95 0.79
N ASP A 301 19.64 10.48 1.52
CA ASP A 301 19.97 9.04 1.58
C ASP A 301 19.20 8.22 2.64
N LYS A 302 18.32 8.82 3.45
CA LYS A 302 17.73 8.11 4.60
C LYS A 302 16.81 6.94 4.22
N PHE A 303 16.04 7.10 3.15
CA PHE A 303 15.15 6.05 2.63
C PHE A 303 15.31 5.99 1.12
N LYS A 304 15.67 4.81 0.61
CA LYS A 304 15.67 4.48 -0.82
C LYS A 304 14.62 3.42 -1.04
N PHE A 305 13.78 3.59 -2.05
CA PHE A 305 12.73 2.64 -2.39
C PHE A 305 13.10 1.85 -3.64
N ILE A 306 12.82 0.55 -3.61
CA ILE A 306 12.76 -0.30 -4.80
C ILE A 306 11.30 -0.29 -5.24
N HIS A 307 11.08 0.08 -6.50
CA HIS A 307 9.76 0.17 -7.09
C HIS A 307 9.46 -1.05 -7.96
N ASP A 308 8.20 -1.47 -7.94
CA ASP A 308 7.62 -2.47 -8.82
C ASP A 308 6.24 -1.96 -9.24
N ALA A 309 6.03 -1.74 -10.54
CA ALA A 309 4.83 -1.10 -11.05
C ALA A 309 4.33 -1.81 -12.30
N PHE A 310 3.01 -1.84 -12.46
CA PHE A 310 2.35 -2.52 -13.56
C PHE A 310 1.18 -1.72 -14.11
N ALA A 311 1.12 -1.59 -15.44
CA ALA A 311 0.01 -1.02 -16.17
C ALA A 311 -0.87 -2.12 -16.80
N PHE A 312 -2.14 -2.14 -16.41
CA PHE A 312 -3.14 -3.08 -16.86
C PHE A 312 -3.80 -2.59 -18.16
N SER A 313 -4.20 -3.52 -19.03
CA SER A 313 -4.90 -3.21 -20.28
C SER A 313 -6.38 -3.60 -20.18
N PRO A 314 -7.32 -2.77 -20.63
CA PRO A 314 -7.11 -1.48 -21.32
C PRO A 314 -6.76 -0.32 -20.38
N CYS A 315 -6.93 -0.50 -19.08
CA CYS A 315 -6.59 0.51 -18.08
C CYS A 315 -6.43 -0.09 -16.69
N GLY A 316 -5.87 0.69 -15.77
CA GLY A 316 -5.61 0.27 -14.40
C GLY A 316 -4.12 0.25 -14.11
N TYR A 317 -3.78 0.43 -12.84
CA TYR A 317 -2.40 0.49 -12.40
C TYR A 317 -2.27 -0.10 -11.00
N SER A 318 -1.15 -0.77 -10.74
CA SER A 318 -0.76 -1.15 -9.38
C SER A 318 0.73 -1.01 -9.18
N SER A 319 1.15 -0.64 -7.98
CA SER A 319 2.57 -0.62 -7.63
C SER A 319 2.85 -0.93 -6.17
N ASN A 320 4.03 -1.50 -5.96
CA ASN A 320 4.64 -1.73 -4.66
C ASN A 320 5.99 -1.03 -4.60
N SER A 321 6.25 -0.34 -3.50
CA SER A 321 7.51 0.31 -3.24
C SER A 321 7.99 -0.08 -1.85
N ILE A 322 9.18 -0.69 -1.74
CA ILE A 322 9.73 -1.15 -0.46
C ILE A 322 11.07 -0.49 -0.17
N SER A 323 11.35 -0.17 1.08
CA SER A 323 12.65 0.39 1.46
C SER A 323 13.75 -0.65 1.29
N SER A 324 14.82 -0.27 0.59
CA SER A 324 15.98 -1.12 0.36
C SER A 324 17.02 -1.03 1.47
N ASN A 325 17.12 0.13 2.13
CA ASN A 325 18.24 0.45 3.01
C ASN A 325 17.85 0.63 4.47
N ASN A 326 16.58 0.92 4.79
CA ASN A 326 16.21 1.29 6.15
C ASN A 326 14.78 0.88 6.52
N GLY A 327 14.68 -0.06 7.47
CA GLY A 327 13.42 -0.51 8.05
C GLY A 327 12.50 -1.26 7.08
N GLY A 328 11.53 -1.97 7.63
CA GLY A 328 10.47 -2.64 6.88
C GLY A 328 9.38 -1.67 6.44
N TYR A 329 9.74 -0.61 5.72
CA TYR A 329 8.78 0.39 5.24
C TYR A 329 8.37 0.14 3.79
N TYR A 330 7.10 0.33 3.49
CA TYR A 330 6.54 0.22 2.15
C TYR A 330 5.51 1.30 1.88
N TYR A 331 5.21 1.50 0.60
CA TYR A 331 3.94 2.09 0.18
C TYR A 331 3.43 1.35 -1.07
N THR A 332 2.12 1.37 -1.26
CA THR A 332 1.45 0.69 -2.37
C THR A 332 0.29 1.51 -2.90
N LEU A 333 0.06 1.42 -4.21
CA LEU A 333 -1.04 2.09 -4.88
C LEU A 333 -1.80 1.15 -5.81
N HIS A 334 -3.11 1.33 -5.87
CA HIS A 334 -4.00 0.63 -6.79
C HIS A 334 -5.01 1.60 -7.40
N ILE A 335 -5.09 1.63 -8.72
CA ILE A 335 -5.91 2.61 -9.45
C ILE A 335 -6.82 1.91 -10.45
N THR A 336 -8.10 2.28 -10.38
CA THR A 336 -9.19 1.96 -11.31
C THR A 336 -9.64 3.29 -11.93
N PRO A 337 -9.13 3.67 -13.13
CA PRO A 337 -9.34 5.00 -13.70
C PRO A 337 -10.72 5.21 -14.34
N GLU A 338 -11.53 4.16 -14.51
CA GLU A 338 -12.76 4.20 -15.28
C GLU A 338 -13.78 5.23 -14.77
N SER A 339 -14.35 5.99 -15.71
CA SER A 339 -15.36 6.99 -15.38
C SER A 339 -16.63 6.36 -14.81
N GLY A 340 -17.14 6.95 -13.73
CA GLY A 340 -18.36 6.51 -13.03
C GLY A 340 -18.11 5.66 -11.79
N TRP A 341 -16.97 4.97 -11.70
CA TRP A 341 -16.54 4.22 -10.50
C TRP A 341 -15.04 4.37 -10.25
N SER A 342 -14.46 5.49 -10.69
CA SER A 342 -13.03 5.73 -10.56
C SER A 342 -12.60 5.69 -9.10
N TYR A 343 -11.51 4.98 -8.84
CA TYR A 343 -11.01 4.70 -7.51
C TYR A 343 -9.49 4.67 -7.51
N ALA A 344 -8.90 5.22 -6.45
CA ALA A 344 -7.48 5.04 -6.18
C ALA A 344 -7.28 4.84 -4.68
N SER A 345 -6.40 3.92 -4.31
CA SER A 345 -5.93 3.76 -2.94
C SER A 345 -4.42 4.00 -2.86
N PHE A 346 -4.02 4.59 -1.73
CA PHE A 346 -2.64 4.69 -1.31
C PHE A 346 -2.56 4.15 0.12
N GLU A 347 -1.56 3.33 0.41
CA GLU A 347 -1.29 2.82 1.75
C GLU A 347 0.20 2.83 2.03
N THR A 348 0.59 3.16 3.26
CA THR A 348 1.99 3.09 3.71
C THR A 348 2.09 2.87 5.21
N ASN A 349 3.20 2.26 5.64
CA ASN A 349 3.65 2.25 7.04
C ASN A 349 4.86 3.17 7.28
N TYR A 350 5.18 4.07 6.33
CA TYR A 350 6.34 4.97 6.38
C TYR A 350 6.40 5.75 7.69
N PRO A 351 7.55 5.77 8.40
CA PRO A 351 7.65 6.33 9.73
C PRO A 351 7.48 7.84 9.64
N PHE A 352 6.36 8.42 10.11
CA PHE A 352 6.14 9.87 10.07
C PHE A 352 6.77 10.53 11.30
N THR A 353 8.09 10.42 11.43
CA THR A 353 8.88 10.97 12.54
C THR A 353 9.47 12.33 12.19
N LYS A 354 9.99 13.05 13.19
CA LYS A 354 10.66 14.36 12.95
C LYS A 354 11.89 14.26 12.03
N ASP A 355 12.53 13.10 12.01
CA ASP A 355 13.72 12.85 11.19
C ASP A 355 13.36 12.28 9.81
N SER A 356 12.07 12.19 9.47
CA SER A 356 11.62 11.67 8.19
C SER A 356 11.68 12.74 7.11
N ASN A 357 11.83 12.32 5.86
CA ASN A 357 11.98 13.24 4.74
C ASN A 357 10.70 14.05 4.47
N GLU A 358 9.56 13.43 4.73
CA GLU A 358 8.23 13.99 4.53
C GLU A 358 7.38 13.87 5.79
N SER A 359 6.54 14.87 6.06
CA SER A 359 5.46 14.73 7.02
C SER A 359 4.28 13.97 6.41
N ILE A 360 3.38 13.49 7.28
CA ILE A 360 2.15 12.82 6.85
C ILE A 360 1.25 13.72 6.01
N VAL A 361 1.27 15.04 6.28
CA VAL A 361 0.50 16.05 5.52
C VAL A 361 1.16 16.34 4.17
N ASP A 362 2.50 16.34 4.08
CA ASP A 362 3.20 16.48 2.81
C ASP A 362 2.85 15.32 1.86
N VAL A 363 2.88 14.09 2.37
CA VAL A 363 2.48 12.89 1.62
C VAL A 363 1.02 12.96 1.19
N LEU A 364 0.11 13.36 2.10
CA LEU A 364 -1.30 13.55 1.76
C LEU A 364 -1.47 14.53 0.59
N ASN A 365 -0.84 15.71 0.65
CA ASN A 365 -0.93 16.72 -0.40
C ASN A 365 -0.36 16.21 -1.73
N LYS A 366 0.82 15.55 -1.71
CA LYS A 366 1.41 14.98 -2.93
C LYS A 366 0.48 13.95 -3.59
N VAL A 367 -0.13 13.06 -2.81
CA VAL A 367 -1.08 12.06 -3.33
C VAL A 367 -2.33 12.75 -3.91
N LEU A 368 -2.88 13.76 -3.22
CA LEU A 368 -4.03 14.51 -3.70
C LEU A 368 -3.73 15.32 -4.98
N ASP A 369 -2.52 15.85 -5.14
CA ASP A 369 -2.10 16.57 -6.35
C ASP A 369 -2.03 15.66 -7.59
N ILE A 370 -1.71 14.39 -7.38
CA ILE A 370 -1.63 13.38 -8.45
C ILE A 370 -3.03 13.03 -8.95
N PHE A 371 -3.98 12.78 -8.04
CA PHE A 371 -5.30 12.22 -8.40
C PHE A 371 -6.44 13.25 -8.46
N GLN A 372 -6.34 14.34 -7.70
CA GLN A 372 -7.36 15.38 -7.55
C GLN A 372 -8.79 14.83 -7.42
N PRO A 373 -9.07 13.93 -6.45
CA PRO A 373 -10.37 13.29 -6.32
C PRO A 373 -11.51 14.26 -6.01
N GLY A 374 -12.74 13.88 -6.35
CA GLY A 374 -13.95 14.57 -5.90
C GLY A 374 -14.28 14.26 -4.44
N LYS A 375 -13.90 13.06 -3.95
CA LYS A 375 -14.02 12.70 -2.53
C LYS A 375 -12.89 11.80 -2.10
N PHE A 376 -12.46 11.91 -0.84
CA PHE A 376 -11.51 10.97 -0.27
C PHE A 376 -11.71 10.81 1.24
N SER A 377 -11.25 9.67 1.76
CA SER A 377 -11.14 9.41 3.18
C SER A 377 -9.72 9.05 3.56
N VAL A 378 -9.34 9.38 4.78
CA VAL A 378 -8.03 9.10 5.37
C VAL A 378 -8.20 8.25 6.61
N THR A 379 -7.45 7.16 6.71
CA THR A 379 -7.28 6.37 7.95
C THR A 379 -5.84 6.47 8.41
N PHE A 380 -5.64 6.77 9.69
CA PHE A 380 -4.33 6.66 10.34
C PHE A 380 -4.47 5.85 11.61
N ILE A 381 -3.81 4.68 11.64
CA ILE A 381 -3.82 3.73 12.74
C ILE A 381 -2.41 3.67 13.32
N THR A 382 -2.27 3.77 14.64
CA THR A 382 -0.96 3.69 15.33
C THR A 382 -1.11 3.11 16.73
N GLU A 383 -0.08 2.45 17.26
CA GLU A 383 -0.08 1.75 18.55
C GLU A 383 -0.05 2.67 19.81
N SER A 384 0.15 4.01 19.69
CA SER A 384 -0.01 5.11 20.71
C SER A 384 0.74 4.96 22.08
N GLU A 385 1.49 5.92 22.66
CA GLU A 385 1.12 7.29 23.14
C GLU A 385 2.29 8.32 23.08
N ASP A 386 3.30 8.15 22.22
CA ASP A 386 4.42 9.11 22.22
C ASP A 386 4.09 10.48 21.63
N THR A 387 4.94 11.47 21.91
CA THR A 387 4.78 12.85 21.43
C THR A 387 4.65 12.94 19.90
N HIS A 388 5.27 12.04 19.13
CA HIS A 388 5.25 12.04 17.66
C HIS A 388 3.88 11.70 17.05
N ASP A 389 3.22 10.65 17.53
CA ASP A 389 1.87 10.32 17.05
C ASP A 389 0.89 11.46 17.38
N LYS A 390 1.06 12.12 18.54
CA LYS A 390 0.27 13.31 18.87
C LYS A 390 0.48 14.44 17.85
N PHE A 391 1.68 14.61 17.30
CA PHE A 391 1.94 15.55 16.21
C PHE A 391 1.25 15.10 14.92
N ASN A 392 1.37 13.84 14.50
CA ASN A 392 0.71 13.37 13.27
C ASN A 392 -0.82 13.49 13.33
N PHE A 393 -1.44 13.14 14.46
CA PHE A 393 -2.87 13.33 14.69
C PHE A 393 -3.26 14.81 14.68
N HIS A 394 -2.44 15.66 15.29
CA HIS A 394 -2.64 17.10 15.31
C HIS A 394 -2.56 17.68 13.90
N ASP A 395 -1.51 17.36 13.15
CA ASP A 395 -1.25 17.88 11.82
C ASP A 395 -2.34 17.44 10.83
N LEU A 396 -2.73 16.16 10.83
CA LEU A 396 -3.88 15.69 10.06
C LEU A 396 -5.21 16.30 10.53
N SER A 397 -5.40 16.55 11.82
CA SER A 397 -6.65 17.17 12.30
C SER A 397 -6.78 18.63 11.85
N ASN A 398 -5.66 19.31 11.65
CA ASN A 398 -5.57 20.74 11.32
C ASN A 398 -5.28 21.01 9.83
N CYS A 399 -4.96 20.00 9.02
CA CYS A 399 -4.73 20.18 7.58
C CYS A 399 -5.99 20.61 6.79
N ALA A 400 -7.16 20.70 7.44
CA ALA A 400 -8.40 21.10 6.79
C ALA A 400 -8.35 22.53 6.23
N GLU A 401 -7.60 23.45 6.85
CA GLU A 401 -7.41 24.81 6.31
C GLU A 401 -6.62 24.76 5.00
N ASP A 402 -5.47 24.08 4.98
CA ASP A 402 -4.64 23.92 3.78
C ASP A 402 -5.39 23.21 2.64
N LEU A 403 -6.19 22.19 2.98
CA LEU A 403 -7.00 21.45 2.01
C LEU A 403 -8.19 22.28 1.49
N SER A 404 -8.69 23.24 2.29
CA SER A 404 -9.75 24.15 1.84
C SER A 404 -9.27 25.10 0.75
N GLU A 405 -7.99 25.49 0.75
CA GLU A 405 -7.38 26.26 -0.34
C GLU A 405 -7.34 25.46 -1.66
N GLN A 406 -7.35 24.14 -1.58
CA GLN A 406 -7.46 23.22 -2.73
C GLN A 406 -8.93 22.87 -3.09
N GLY A 407 -9.90 23.45 -2.39
CA GLY A 407 -11.33 23.25 -2.62
C GLY A 407 -11.94 22.05 -1.89
N TYR A 408 -11.22 21.42 -0.94
CA TYR A 408 -11.75 20.32 -0.14
C TYR A 408 -12.35 20.80 1.17
N GLN A 409 -13.54 20.29 1.47
CA GLN A 409 -14.23 20.52 2.73
C GLN A 409 -14.25 19.25 3.56
N LYS A 410 -13.82 19.35 4.82
CA LYS A 410 -13.88 18.25 5.79
C LYS A 410 -15.35 17.99 6.17
N GLN A 411 -15.82 16.79 5.89
CA GLN A 411 -17.17 16.35 6.22
C GLN A 411 -17.22 15.70 7.61
N GLU A 412 -16.23 14.86 7.91
CA GLU A 412 -16.24 14.06 9.12
C GLU A 412 -14.85 13.92 9.74
N ARG A 413 -14.82 13.79 11.07
CA ARG A 413 -13.65 13.43 11.85
C ARG A 413 -14.06 12.50 12.98
N VAL A 414 -13.50 11.30 13.00
CA VAL A 414 -13.73 10.30 14.04
C VAL A 414 -12.40 9.86 14.64
N LEU A 415 -12.37 9.75 15.97
CA LEU A 415 -11.22 9.25 16.73
C LEU A 415 -11.68 8.05 17.55
N TYR A 416 -11.02 6.91 17.38
CA TYR A 416 -11.31 5.68 18.13
C TYR A 416 -10.09 5.26 18.96
N ASP A 417 -10.34 4.91 20.22
CA ASP A 417 -9.44 4.09 21.03
C ASP A 417 -9.79 2.61 20.78
N LEU A 418 -8.85 1.89 20.19
CA LEU A 418 -9.00 0.51 19.73
C LEU A 418 -8.37 -0.49 20.72
N LYS A 419 -8.49 -1.79 20.42
CA LYS A 419 -7.79 -2.83 21.20
C LYS A 419 -6.27 -2.69 21.02
N PHE A 420 -5.53 -3.32 21.95
CA PHE A 420 -4.07 -3.43 21.88
C PHE A 420 -3.34 -2.09 21.90
N GLY A 421 -3.93 -1.06 22.50
CA GLY A 421 -3.32 0.28 22.61
C GLY A 421 -3.49 1.15 21.37
N TYR A 422 -4.05 0.62 20.28
CA TYR A 422 -4.16 1.36 19.02
C TYR A 422 -5.12 2.55 19.10
N LYS A 423 -4.78 3.59 18.36
CA LYS A 423 -5.67 4.72 18.05
C LYS A 423 -5.89 4.80 16.55
N LEU A 424 -7.12 5.11 16.16
CA LEU A 424 -7.51 5.34 14.77
C LEU A 424 -8.07 6.75 14.62
N LEU A 425 -7.47 7.53 13.72
CA LEU A 425 -8.06 8.75 13.16
C LEU A 425 -8.68 8.42 11.80
N TYR A 426 -9.95 8.76 11.63
CA TYR A 426 -10.64 8.74 10.36
C TYR A 426 -11.08 10.16 10.00
N LEU A 427 -10.80 10.57 8.76
CA LEU A 427 -11.23 11.84 8.19
C LEU A 427 -11.92 11.59 6.86
N ASN A 428 -12.94 12.38 6.55
CA ASN A 428 -13.64 12.35 5.26
C ASN A 428 -13.70 13.76 4.67
N PHE A 429 -13.43 13.88 3.36
CA PHE A 429 -13.41 15.14 2.64
C PHE A 429 -14.13 15.03 1.30
N THR A 430 -14.76 16.12 0.89
CA THR A 430 -15.40 16.27 -0.43
C THR A 430 -14.93 17.56 -1.08
N LYS A 431 -14.72 17.55 -2.39
CA LYS A 431 -14.39 18.73 -3.17
C LYS A 431 -15.65 19.48 -3.59
N ASP A 432 -15.63 20.79 -3.49
CA ASP A 432 -16.74 21.62 -3.99
C ASP A 432 -16.89 21.44 -5.50
N LYS A 433 -18.11 21.13 -5.95
CA LYS A 433 -18.43 21.04 -7.38
C LYS A 433 -18.58 22.47 -7.92
N THR A 434 -17.51 23.00 -8.52
CA THR A 434 -17.53 24.28 -9.26
C THR A 434 -18.38 24.21 -10.52
#